data_AF-A0A0N4WV39-F1
#
_entry.id   AF-A0A0N4WV39-F1
#
_cell.length_a   1.000
_cell.length_b   1.000
_cell.length_c   1.000
_cell.angle_alpha   90.00
_cell.angle_beta   90.00
_cell.angle_gamma   90.00
#
_symmetry.space_group_name_H-M   'P 1'
#
loop_
_entity.id
_entity.type
_entity.pdbx_description
1 polymer ?
#
loop_
_entity_poly.entity_id
_entity_poly.type
_entity_poly.pdbx_seq_one_letter_code
_entity_poly.pdbx_strand_id
1 'polypeptide(L)'
;MMAAILWFALAVTVSADIYSCGGFVKSSVPIDYSKIQVKLLTPEGHLKHEEECNPKNGYYMIPIYNKGQYSLKVSAPEGWYFEPETVDFKLDGVNDPCTKNEDINFSLTGFSISGIVNGGTGTGPAGLSLTLKQNGKVVDTATTVEGGKYSFKAVAGKYEVSTGADSSVCISHGKALVEVCDLLLL
;
A
#
# COMPACT_ATOMS: atom_id res chain seq x y z
N MET A 1 57.36 4.07 53.23
CA MET A 1 55.91 3.94 52.95
C MET A 1 55.44 5.16 52.18
N MET A 2 55.23 5.06 50.87
CA MET A 2 54.39 5.99 50.11
C MET A 2 53.63 5.14 49.08
N ALA A 3 52.31 5.14 49.19
CA ALA A 3 51.42 4.32 48.40
C ALA A 3 51.18 4.95 47.02
N ALA A 4 51.33 4.18 45.95
CA ALA A 4 50.96 4.59 44.61
C ALA A 4 49.45 4.41 44.42
N ILE A 5 48.74 5.51 44.17
CA ILE A 5 47.30 5.52 43.87
C ILE A 5 47.16 5.28 42.36
N LEU A 6 46.67 4.08 41.99
CA LEU A 6 46.33 3.74 40.62
C LEU A 6 44.95 4.35 40.29
N TRP A 7 44.92 5.38 39.46
CA TRP A 7 43.68 5.92 38.90
C TRP A 7 43.23 5.03 37.73
N PHE A 8 42.21 4.21 37.96
CA PHE A 8 41.50 3.50 36.90
C PHE A 8 40.56 4.49 36.20
N ALA A 9 40.93 4.91 34.98
CA ALA A 9 40.03 5.63 34.10
C ALA A 9 38.92 4.69 33.62
N LEU A 10 37.67 4.93 34.06
CA LEU A 10 36.50 4.21 33.58
C LEU A 10 36.16 4.72 32.17
N ALA A 11 36.49 3.94 31.15
CA ALA A 11 36.05 4.23 29.78
C ALA A 11 34.55 3.90 29.67
N VAL A 12 33.70 4.93 29.63
CA VAL A 12 32.28 4.77 29.35
C VAL A 12 32.13 4.60 27.84
N THR A 13 31.91 3.37 27.39
CA THR A 13 31.54 3.08 25.99
C THR A 13 30.06 3.38 25.81
N VAL A 14 29.74 4.44 25.06
CA VAL A 14 28.37 4.69 24.57
C VAL A 14 28.15 3.79 23.35
N SER A 15 27.37 2.72 23.50
CA SER A 15 26.82 1.98 22.35
C SER A 15 25.63 2.75 21.81
N ALA A 16 25.70 3.20 20.57
CA ALA A 16 24.53 3.65 19.83
C ALA A 16 24.03 2.44 19.03
N ASP A 17 23.01 1.75 19.55
CA ASP A 17 22.39 0.66 18.82
C ASP A 17 21.55 1.27 17.68
N ILE A 18 21.95 1.02 16.44
CA ILE A 18 21.20 1.41 15.25
C ILE A 18 20.32 0.22 14.87
N TYR A 19 19.01 0.43 14.82
CA TYR A 19 18.06 -0.58 14.37
C TYR A 19 17.74 -0.37 12.89
N SER A 20 17.25 -1.42 12.25
CA SER A 20 16.75 -1.36 10.88
C SER A 20 15.57 -2.29 10.71
N CYS A 21 14.50 -1.80 10.09
CA CYS A 21 13.37 -2.62 9.68
C CYS A 21 13.43 -2.83 8.17
N GLY A 22 13.32 -4.07 7.72
CA GLY A 22 13.34 -4.40 6.29
C GLY A 22 12.24 -5.36 5.93
N GLY A 23 12.07 -5.55 4.63
CA GLY A 23 11.16 -6.52 4.06
C GLY A 23 10.97 -6.29 2.58
N PHE A 24 9.88 -6.82 2.04
CA PHE A 24 9.59 -6.76 0.62
C PHE A 24 8.18 -6.26 0.35
N VAL A 25 8.06 -5.38 -0.64
CA VAL A 25 6.82 -5.19 -1.36
C VAL A 25 6.72 -6.29 -2.42
N LYS A 26 5.64 -7.07 -2.38
CA LYS A 26 5.42 -8.25 -3.21
C LYS A 26 4.26 -8.02 -4.16
N SER A 27 4.33 -8.65 -5.32
CA SER A 27 3.26 -8.65 -6.30
C SER A 27 3.21 -9.98 -7.01
N SER A 28 2.00 -10.48 -7.27
CA SER A 28 1.77 -11.67 -8.11
C SER A 28 1.78 -11.35 -9.61
N VAL A 29 1.74 -10.07 -9.94
CA VAL A 29 1.79 -9.54 -11.31
C VAL A 29 3.00 -8.64 -11.46
N PRO A 30 3.61 -8.55 -12.65
CA PRO A 30 4.71 -7.62 -12.85
C PRO A 30 4.27 -6.17 -12.62
N ILE A 31 5.11 -5.41 -11.93
CA ILE A 31 4.87 -4.00 -11.58
C ILE A 31 6.18 -3.24 -11.55
N ASP A 32 6.10 -1.92 -11.67
CA ASP A 32 7.22 -1.02 -11.49
C ASP A 32 7.40 -0.64 -10.01
N TYR A 33 8.33 -1.31 -9.34
CA TYR A 33 8.64 -1.07 -7.93
C TYR A 33 9.24 0.31 -7.65
N SER A 34 9.81 1.01 -8.65
CA SER A 34 10.38 2.35 -8.41
C SER A 34 9.31 3.41 -8.14
N LYS A 35 8.02 3.08 -8.35
CA LYS A 35 6.88 3.93 -7.99
C LYS A 35 6.41 3.71 -6.56
N ILE A 36 7.07 2.82 -5.80
CA ILE A 36 6.65 2.42 -4.46
C ILE A 36 7.70 2.81 -3.44
N GLN A 37 7.24 3.40 -2.35
CA GLN A 37 8.04 3.75 -1.19
C GLN A 37 7.42 3.12 0.06
N VAL A 38 8.25 2.86 1.07
CA VAL A 38 7.77 2.52 2.42
C VAL A 38 8.10 3.67 3.35
N LYS A 39 7.10 4.12 4.11
CA LYS A 39 7.15 5.26 5.02
C LYS A 39 7.15 4.78 6.46
N LEU A 40 8.05 5.33 7.25
CA LEU A 40 8.05 5.20 8.70
C LEU A 40 7.33 6.38 9.31
N LEU A 41 6.28 6.11 10.09
CA LEU A 41 5.43 7.11 10.72
C LEU A 41 5.46 6.96 12.24
N THR A 42 5.28 8.06 12.97
CA THR A 42 4.91 8.01 14.40
C THR A 42 3.45 7.60 14.56
N PRO A 43 2.99 7.23 15.78
CA PRO A 43 1.59 6.91 16.02
C PRO A 43 0.63 8.06 15.70
N GLU A 44 1.12 9.31 15.77
CA GLU A 44 0.36 10.50 15.38
C GLU A 44 0.31 10.71 13.85
N GLY A 45 0.96 9.84 13.07
CA GLY A 45 1.01 9.90 11.61
C GLY A 45 2.10 10.81 11.05
N HIS A 46 3.05 11.29 11.86
CA HIS A 46 4.14 12.14 11.38
C HIS A 46 5.22 11.32 10.65
N LEU A 47 5.64 11.77 9.46
CA LEU A 47 6.72 11.16 8.70
C LEU A 47 8.06 11.28 9.42
N LYS A 48 8.73 10.14 9.62
CA LYS A 48 10.08 10.04 10.17
C LYS A 48 11.11 9.72 9.09
N HIS A 49 10.77 8.80 8.20
CA HIS A 49 11.64 8.36 7.11
C HIS A 49 10.78 7.83 5.96
N GLU A 50 11.30 7.87 4.74
CA GLU A 50 10.74 7.18 3.58
C GLU A 50 11.86 6.57 2.76
N GLU A 51 11.64 5.36 2.26
CA GLU A 51 12.63 4.61 1.50
C GLU A 51 12.01 4.09 0.20
N GLU A 52 12.73 4.25 -0.90
CA GLU A 52 12.34 3.68 -2.19
C GLU A 52 12.54 2.17 -2.21
N CYS A 53 11.63 1.45 -2.84
CA CYS A 53 11.79 0.03 -3.03
C CYS A 53 12.85 -0.26 -4.10
N ASN A 54 13.63 -1.32 -3.92
CA ASN A 54 14.53 -1.82 -4.92
C ASN A 54 13.74 -2.15 -6.21
N PRO A 55 14.06 -1.54 -7.37
CA PRO A 55 13.28 -1.69 -8.59
C PRO A 55 13.17 -3.13 -9.12
N LYS A 56 14.11 -4.02 -8.73
CA LYS A 56 14.17 -5.40 -9.25
C LYS A 56 13.37 -6.40 -8.44
N ASN A 57 13.26 -6.20 -7.13
CA ASN A 57 12.70 -7.22 -6.23
C ASN A 57 11.80 -6.66 -5.12
N GLY A 58 11.56 -5.34 -5.07
CA GLY A 58 10.69 -4.72 -4.08
C GLY A 58 11.26 -4.68 -2.65
N TYR A 59 12.55 -5.00 -2.46
CA TYR A 59 13.21 -4.92 -1.15
C TYR A 59 13.32 -3.48 -0.66
N TYR A 60 13.11 -3.27 0.64
CA TYR A 60 13.35 -1.98 1.30
C TYR A 60 14.00 -2.20 2.67
N MET A 61 14.71 -1.18 3.18
CA MET A 61 15.32 -1.21 4.49
C MET A 61 15.37 0.21 5.08
N ILE A 62 14.70 0.41 6.21
CA ILE A 62 14.62 1.72 6.89
C ILE A 62 15.44 1.68 8.18
N PRO A 63 16.45 2.53 8.34
CA PRO A 63 17.15 2.69 9.62
C PRO A 63 16.27 3.42 10.65
N ILE A 64 16.29 2.96 11.89
CA ILE A 64 15.56 3.57 13.02
C ILE A 64 16.51 3.76 14.20
N TYR A 65 16.68 5.01 14.62
CA TYR A 65 17.65 5.38 15.66
C TYR A 65 17.09 5.37 17.08
N ASN A 66 15.77 5.55 17.23
CA ASN A 66 15.15 5.69 18.54
C ASN A 66 14.09 4.62 18.73
N LYS A 67 14.14 3.95 19.89
CA LYS A 67 13.07 3.05 20.35
C LYS A 67 11.75 3.81 20.49
N GLY A 68 10.63 3.14 20.23
CA GLY A 68 9.33 3.79 20.22
C GLY A 68 8.26 2.95 19.54
N GLN A 69 7.05 3.50 19.47
CA GLN A 69 5.98 2.96 18.63
C GLN A 69 6.04 3.63 17.25
N TYR A 70 5.86 2.84 16.21
CA TYR A 70 5.92 3.30 14.82
C TYR A 70 4.94 2.51 13.96
N SER A 71 4.72 3.05 12.76
CA SER A 71 3.99 2.39 11.68
C SER A 71 4.85 2.38 10.42
N LEU A 72 4.99 1.23 9.77
CA LEU A 72 5.46 1.15 8.38
C LEU A 72 4.25 1.18 7.45
N LYS A 73 4.20 2.13 6.54
CA LYS A 73 3.12 2.31 5.58
C LYS A 73 3.63 2.28 4.15
N VAL A 74 3.04 1.45 3.30
CA VAL A 74 3.35 1.48 1.86
C VAL A 74 2.72 2.70 1.19
N SER A 75 3.47 3.33 0.30
CA SER A 75 3.07 4.50 -0.48
C SER A 75 3.28 4.18 -1.96
N ALA A 76 2.21 4.23 -2.74
CA ALA A 76 2.18 3.81 -4.15
C ALA A 76 1.27 4.75 -4.96
N PRO A 77 1.21 4.63 -6.31
CA PRO A 77 0.29 5.41 -7.11
C PRO A 77 -1.17 5.24 -6.67
N GLU A 78 -1.98 6.27 -6.90
CA GLU A 78 -3.40 6.24 -6.54
C GLU A 78 -4.11 5.03 -7.17
N GLY A 79 -4.97 4.39 -6.38
CA GLY A 79 -5.72 3.22 -6.80
C GLY A 79 -4.98 1.90 -6.66
N TRP A 80 -3.74 1.86 -6.16
CA TRP A 80 -3.06 0.60 -5.85
C TRP A 80 -3.40 0.15 -4.43
N TYR A 81 -3.76 -1.12 -4.26
CA TYR A 81 -4.18 -1.66 -2.97
C TYR A 81 -3.19 -2.68 -2.46
N PHE A 82 -2.77 -2.54 -1.20
CA PHE A 82 -1.83 -3.44 -0.54
C PHE A 82 -2.44 -4.06 0.71
N GLU A 83 -2.03 -5.30 1.02
CA GLU A 83 -2.39 -5.98 2.26
C GLU A 83 -1.11 -6.52 2.95
N PRO A 84 -0.85 -6.13 4.20
CA PRO A 84 -1.43 -4.95 4.85
C PRO A 84 -1.10 -3.66 4.08
N GLU A 85 -1.77 -2.54 4.35
CA GLU A 85 -1.32 -1.21 3.88
C GLU A 85 -0.37 -0.56 4.91
N THR A 86 -0.56 -0.88 6.18
CA THR A 86 0.21 -0.34 7.30
C THR A 86 0.45 -1.44 8.35
N VAL A 87 1.66 -1.49 8.90
CA VAL A 87 2.04 -2.40 9.98
C VAL A 87 2.54 -1.58 11.16
N ASP A 88 1.82 -1.67 12.27
CA ASP A 88 2.20 -1.02 13.54
C ASP A 88 3.09 -1.95 14.35
N PHE A 89 4.15 -1.40 14.95
CA PHE A 89 5.08 -2.14 15.79
C PHE A 89 5.70 -1.26 16.86
N LYS A 90 6.22 -1.90 17.90
CA LYS A 90 7.01 -1.24 18.96
C LYS A 90 8.45 -1.70 18.84
N LEU A 91 9.34 -0.78 18.47
CA LEU A 91 10.78 -1.01 18.48
C LEU A 91 11.28 -0.93 19.93
N ASP A 92 11.55 -2.09 20.54
CA ASP A 92 12.06 -2.19 21.91
C ASP A 92 13.54 -2.59 21.97
N GLY A 93 14.11 -3.03 20.85
CA GLY A 93 15.49 -3.46 20.73
C GLY A 93 15.73 -4.87 21.26
N VAL A 94 14.69 -5.69 21.46
CA VAL A 94 14.79 -7.06 22.00
C VAL A 94 13.79 -8.01 21.35
N ASN A 95 12.49 -7.68 21.40
CA ASN A 95 11.38 -8.56 21.03
C ASN A 95 10.48 -7.99 19.93
N ASP A 96 11.05 -7.15 19.07
CA ASP A 96 10.38 -6.55 17.92
C ASP A 96 10.83 -7.18 16.60
N PRO A 97 10.03 -7.09 15.52
CA PRO A 97 10.35 -7.70 14.23
C PRO A 97 11.68 -7.20 13.65
N CYS A 98 12.01 -5.92 13.87
CA CYS A 98 13.21 -5.32 13.29
C CYS A 98 14.48 -5.82 13.96
N THR A 99 14.50 -5.90 15.30
CA THR A 99 15.62 -6.46 16.07
C THR A 99 15.81 -7.95 15.77
N LYS A 100 14.72 -8.67 15.49
CA LYS A 100 14.76 -10.10 15.15
C LYS A 100 15.10 -10.39 13.68
N ASN A 101 15.28 -9.36 12.85
CA ASN A 101 15.46 -9.46 11.41
C ASN A 101 14.29 -10.21 10.72
N GLU A 102 13.07 -10.00 11.21
CA GLU A 102 11.85 -10.49 10.59
C GLU A 102 11.40 -9.53 9.50
N ASP A 103 11.11 -10.06 8.31
CA ASP A 103 10.65 -9.25 7.18
C ASP A 103 9.23 -8.72 7.41
N ILE A 104 9.06 -7.41 7.31
CA ILE A 104 7.73 -6.78 7.27
C ILE A 104 7.33 -6.63 5.80
N ASN A 105 6.43 -7.49 5.33
CA ASN A 105 6.07 -7.57 3.91
C ASN A 105 4.73 -6.88 3.62
N PHE A 106 4.63 -6.27 2.43
CA PHE A 106 3.40 -5.71 1.88
C PHE A 106 3.08 -6.45 0.57
N SER A 107 1.82 -6.82 0.34
CA SER A 107 1.44 -7.53 -0.88
C SER A 107 0.46 -6.71 -1.69
N LEU A 108 0.77 -6.44 -2.96
CA LEU A 108 -0.19 -5.87 -3.89
C LEU A 108 -1.37 -6.85 -4.06
N THR A 109 -2.58 -6.36 -3.82
CA THR A 109 -3.82 -7.14 -3.88
C THR A 109 -4.77 -6.69 -4.98
N GLY A 110 -4.50 -5.56 -5.63
CA GLY A 110 -5.27 -5.11 -6.78
C GLY A 110 -5.07 -3.63 -7.09
N PHE A 111 -5.82 -3.20 -8.09
CA PHE A 111 -5.86 -1.85 -8.64
C PHE A 111 -7.30 -1.36 -8.67
N SER A 112 -7.48 -0.04 -8.67
CA SER A 112 -8.77 0.61 -8.84
C SER A 112 -9.15 0.64 -10.31
N ILE A 113 -10.34 0.14 -10.63
CA ILE A 113 -11.03 0.45 -11.88
C ILE A 113 -12.06 1.52 -11.54
N SER A 114 -11.80 2.77 -11.92
CA SER A 114 -12.70 3.89 -11.66
C SER A 114 -13.24 4.51 -12.93
N GLY A 115 -14.39 5.16 -12.83
CA GLY A 115 -15.03 5.82 -13.95
C GLY A 115 -16.22 6.66 -13.55
N ILE A 116 -16.88 7.22 -14.56
CA ILE A 116 -18.07 8.06 -14.41
C ILE A 116 -19.16 7.54 -15.35
N VAL A 117 -20.36 7.31 -14.81
CA VAL A 117 -21.57 7.11 -15.61
C VAL A 117 -22.13 8.48 -15.94
N ASN A 118 -22.16 8.88 -17.22
CA ASN A 118 -22.72 10.17 -17.60
C ASN A 118 -24.25 10.10 -17.73
N GLY A 119 -24.95 11.12 -17.23
CA GLY A 119 -26.37 11.34 -17.54
C GLY A 119 -26.54 12.10 -18.86
N GLY A 120 -27.75 12.07 -19.42
CA GLY A 120 -28.07 12.79 -20.67
C GLY A 120 -27.86 14.30 -20.61
N THR A 121 -27.78 14.88 -19.41
CA THR A 121 -27.51 16.31 -19.14
C THR A 121 -26.10 16.58 -18.61
N GLY A 122 -25.21 15.59 -18.60
CA GLY A 122 -23.80 15.72 -18.23
C GLY A 122 -23.44 15.25 -16.82
N THR A 123 -24.38 15.17 -15.88
CA THR A 123 -24.15 14.61 -14.54
C THR A 123 -24.81 13.25 -14.39
N GLY A 124 -24.05 12.26 -13.92
CA GLY A 124 -24.52 10.91 -13.68
C GLY A 124 -25.40 10.74 -12.45
N PRO A 125 -26.27 9.72 -12.43
CA PRO A 125 -27.07 9.39 -11.25
C PRO A 125 -26.19 8.82 -10.13
N ALA A 126 -26.50 9.17 -8.89
CA ALA A 126 -26.04 8.45 -7.71
C ALA A 126 -27.00 7.27 -7.42
N GLY A 127 -26.51 6.22 -6.76
CA GLY A 127 -27.31 5.06 -6.38
C GLY A 127 -27.49 4.01 -7.47
N LEU A 128 -26.85 4.16 -8.64
CA LEU A 128 -26.92 3.17 -9.71
C LEU A 128 -26.01 1.99 -9.39
N SER A 129 -26.58 0.78 -9.34
CA SER A 129 -25.82 -0.46 -9.16
C SER A 129 -25.08 -0.84 -10.44
N LEU A 130 -23.79 -1.15 -10.29
CA LEU A 130 -22.86 -1.59 -11.32
C LEU A 130 -22.26 -2.93 -10.92
N THR A 131 -21.88 -3.70 -11.93
CA THR A 131 -21.25 -5.01 -11.82
C THR A 131 -19.94 -4.99 -12.59
N LEU A 132 -18.90 -5.57 -11.99
CA LEU A 132 -17.65 -5.91 -12.66
C LEU A 132 -17.68 -7.40 -12.99
N LYS A 133 -17.47 -7.76 -14.25
CA LYS A 133 -17.43 -9.14 -14.71
C LYS A 133 -16.08 -9.51 -15.29
N GLN A 134 -15.64 -10.73 -15.00
CA GLN A 134 -14.49 -11.35 -15.64
C GLN A 134 -14.93 -12.70 -16.22
N ASN A 135 -14.65 -12.93 -17.50
CA ASN A 135 -15.05 -14.16 -18.20
C ASN A 135 -16.55 -14.50 -18.03
N GLY A 136 -17.40 -13.47 -18.08
CA GLY A 136 -18.86 -13.60 -17.95
C GLY A 136 -19.38 -13.78 -16.52
N LYS A 137 -18.52 -13.89 -15.50
CA LYS A 137 -18.92 -14.00 -14.08
C LYS A 137 -18.78 -12.67 -13.37
N VAL A 138 -19.76 -12.31 -12.55
CA VAL A 138 -19.66 -11.14 -11.65
C VAL A 138 -18.61 -11.42 -10.60
N VAL A 139 -17.61 -10.54 -10.49
CA VAL A 139 -16.49 -10.63 -9.54
C VAL A 139 -16.54 -9.51 -8.50
N ASP A 140 -17.22 -8.40 -8.78
CA ASP A 140 -17.41 -7.30 -7.85
C ASP A 140 -18.66 -6.48 -8.20
N THR A 141 -19.16 -5.69 -7.26
CA THR A 141 -20.28 -4.75 -7.45
C THR A 141 -19.94 -3.38 -6.84
N ALA A 142 -20.45 -2.33 -7.45
CA ALA A 142 -20.26 -0.96 -6.98
C ALA A 142 -21.54 -0.16 -7.17
N THR A 143 -21.71 0.89 -6.38
CA THR A 143 -22.82 1.82 -6.52
C THR A 143 -22.27 3.18 -6.88
N THR A 144 -22.86 3.84 -7.89
CA THR A 144 -22.43 5.18 -8.25
C THR A 144 -22.70 6.16 -7.11
N VAL A 145 -21.79 7.10 -6.91
CA VAL A 145 -21.97 8.23 -5.99
C VAL A 145 -22.32 9.50 -6.76
N GLU A 146 -22.31 10.64 -6.08
CA GLU A 146 -22.58 11.95 -6.69
C GLU A 146 -21.77 12.16 -7.99
N GLY A 147 -22.48 12.64 -9.02
CA GLY A 147 -21.91 12.84 -10.35
C GLY A 147 -21.69 11.55 -11.15
N GLY A 148 -22.19 10.40 -10.69
CA GLY A 148 -22.08 9.12 -11.40
C GLY A 148 -20.75 8.39 -11.23
N LYS A 149 -19.90 8.84 -10.30
CA LYS A 149 -18.57 8.25 -10.08
C LYS A 149 -18.69 6.86 -9.46
N TYR A 150 -17.80 5.96 -9.84
CA TYR A 150 -17.70 4.62 -9.25
C TYR A 150 -16.24 4.15 -9.21
N SER A 151 -15.98 3.13 -8.40
CA SER A 151 -14.70 2.41 -8.36
C SER A 151 -14.92 0.95 -7.99
N PHE A 152 -14.14 0.05 -8.58
CA PHE A 152 -14.00 -1.35 -8.22
C PHE A 152 -12.57 -1.65 -7.82
N LYS A 153 -12.35 -2.71 -7.04
CA LYS A 153 -11.01 -3.27 -6.80
C LYS A 153 -10.84 -4.52 -7.66
N ALA A 154 -9.80 -4.56 -8.47
CA ALA A 154 -9.55 -5.68 -9.39
C ALA A 154 -8.06 -5.99 -9.49
N VAL A 155 -7.71 -7.26 -9.67
CA VAL A 155 -6.34 -7.65 -10.05
C VAL A 155 -6.09 -7.35 -11.52
N ALA A 156 -4.85 -7.54 -12.00
CA ALA A 156 -4.57 -7.39 -13.42
C ALA A 156 -5.42 -8.35 -14.26
N GLY A 157 -5.99 -7.86 -15.36
CA GLY A 157 -6.90 -8.65 -16.19
C GLY A 157 -7.89 -7.82 -16.99
N LYS A 158 -8.70 -8.54 -17.78
CA LYS A 158 -9.75 -7.96 -18.64
C LYS A 158 -11.11 -8.11 -17.97
N TYR A 159 -11.87 -7.02 -17.93
CA TYR A 159 -13.14 -6.92 -17.25
C TYR A 159 -14.20 -6.24 -18.11
N GLU A 160 -15.46 -6.53 -17.82
CA GLU A 160 -16.63 -5.80 -18.32
C GLU A 160 -17.30 -5.11 -17.14
N VAL A 161 -17.43 -3.79 -17.19
CA VAL A 161 -18.28 -3.02 -16.28
C VAL A 161 -19.65 -2.90 -16.95
N SER A 162 -20.71 -3.32 -16.25
CA SER A 162 -22.09 -3.20 -16.74
C SER A 162 -23.04 -2.81 -15.62
N THR A 163 -24.17 -2.21 -15.96
CA THR A 163 -25.22 -1.92 -14.98
C THR A 163 -25.82 -3.20 -14.40
N GLY A 164 -26.21 -3.17 -13.12
CA GLY A 164 -26.92 -4.27 -12.47
C GLY A 164 -28.29 -4.53 -13.12
N ALA A 165 -28.78 -5.76 -12.98
CA ALA A 165 -30.06 -6.18 -13.56
C ALA A 165 -31.27 -5.40 -13.02
N ASP A 166 -31.15 -4.83 -11.81
CA ASP A 166 -32.20 -4.06 -11.13
C ASP A 166 -32.17 -2.56 -11.45
N SER A 167 -31.44 -2.14 -12.49
CA SER A 167 -31.37 -0.73 -12.85
C SER A 167 -32.73 -0.20 -13.32
N SER A 168 -33.24 0.82 -12.63
CA SER A 168 -34.45 1.55 -12.99
C SER A 168 -34.23 2.63 -14.05
N VAL A 169 -33.02 2.73 -14.62
CA VAL A 169 -32.61 3.81 -15.53
C VAL A 169 -32.43 3.27 -16.95
N CYS A 170 -32.92 4.03 -17.94
CA CYS A 170 -32.67 3.72 -19.36
C CYS A 170 -31.21 4.00 -19.71
N ILE A 171 -30.46 2.98 -20.13
CA ILE A 171 -29.02 3.10 -20.37
C ILE A 171 -28.73 2.94 -21.86
N SER A 172 -28.11 3.96 -22.47
CA SER A 172 -27.72 3.92 -23.88
C SER A 172 -26.46 3.09 -24.14
N HIS A 173 -25.52 3.10 -23.19
CA HIS A 173 -24.27 2.32 -23.23
C HIS A 173 -24.17 1.45 -21.98
N GLY A 174 -24.78 0.26 -22.01
CA GLY A 174 -24.94 -0.61 -20.84
C GLY A 174 -23.67 -1.33 -20.37
N LYS A 175 -22.57 -1.24 -21.13
CA LYS A 175 -21.32 -1.94 -20.84
C LYS A 175 -20.09 -1.21 -21.35
N ALA A 176 -18.99 -1.36 -20.63
CA ALA A 176 -17.65 -0.91 -21.01
C ALA A 176 -16.64 -2.03 -20.75
N LEU A 177 -15.69 -2.23 -21.66
CA LEU A 177 -14.58 -3.15 -21.47
C LEU A 177 -13.40 -2.38 -20.88
N VAL A 178 -12.79 -2.92 -19.83
CA VAL A 178 -11.65 -2.33 -19.14
C VAL A 178 -10.56 -3.38 -19.02
N GLU A 179 -9.32 -2.99 -19.27
CA GLU A 179 -8.15 -3.84 -19.04
C GLU A 179 -7.26 -3.17 -18.00
N VAL A 180 -7.07 -3.87 -16.88
CA VAL A 180 -6.03 -3.53 -15.91
C VAL A 180 -4.73 -4.11 -16.46
N CYS A 181 -4.01 -3.26 -17.21
CA CYS A 181 -2.78 -3.64 -17.87
C CYS A 181 -1.68 -3.95 -16.85
N ASP A 182 -0.85 -4.92 -17.20
CA ASP A 182 0.49 -5.07 -16.62
C ASP A 182 1.29 -3.79 -16.93
N LEU A 183 1.70 -3.06 -15.90
CA LEU A 183 2.32 -1.74 -16.01
C LEU A 183 3.75 -1.77 -16.59
N LEU A 184 4.30 -2.95 -16.91
CA LEU A 184 5.59 -3.06 -17.61
C LEU A 184 5.52 -2.80 -19.13
N LEU A 185 4.32 -2.62 -19.71
CA LEU A 185 4.12 -2.49 -21.16
C LEU A 185 3.56 -1.13 -21.65
N LEU A 186 3.63 -0.09 -20.83
CA LEU A 186 3.28 1.30 -21.22
C LEU A 186 4.50 2.22 -21.18
#